data_AF-A0A661QYN5-F1
#
_entry.id   AF-A0A661QYN5-F1
#
_cell.length_a   1.000
_cell.length_b   1.000
_cell.length_c   1.000
_cell.angle_alpha   90.00
_cell.angle_beta   90.00
_cell.angle_gamma   90.00
#
_symmetry.space_group_name_H-M   'P 1'
#
loop_
_entity.id
_entity.type
_entity.pdbx_description
1 polymer ?
#
loop_
_entity_poly.entity_id
_entity_poly.type
_entity_poly.pdbx_seq_one_letter_code
_entity_poly.pdbx_strand_id
1 'polypeptide(L)' 'MTTDNKKFEIKKTFGLGVLLKLTKKNIKGIEITTNGDKFTSNVSLNELSEAVETTIKAHNIHLKIK' A
#
# COMPACT_ATOMS: atom_id res chain seq x y z
N MET A 1 4.24 25.94 -7.62
CA MET A 1 4.57 24.65 -6.98
C MET A 1 3.38 23.73 -7.14
N THR A 2 3.36 22.93 -8.20
CA THR A 2 2.32 21.93 -8.44
C THR A 2 2.94 20.56 -8.16
N THR A 3 2.76 20.06 -6.95
CA THR A 3 3.07 18.67 -6.61
C THR A 3 2.16 17.79 -7.44
N ASP A 4 2.71 17.33 -8.56
CA ASP A 4 2.14 16.34 -9.45
C ASP A 4 1.81 15.11 -8.59
N ASN A 5 0.52 14.95 -8.30
CA ASN A 5 -0.06 13.89 -7.48
C ASN A 5 0.03 12.57 -8.27
N LYS A 6 1.27 12.10 -8.47
CA LYS A 6 1.60 10.95 -9.29
C LYS A 6 1.05 9.71 -8.62
N LYS A 7 -0.07 9.25 -9.15
CA LYS A 7 -0.58 7.89 -8.99
C LYS A 7 0.62 6.94 -9.14
N PHE A 8 0.99 6.28 -8.06
CA PHE A 8 2.10 5.34 -8.08
C PHE A 8 1.58 3.99 -8.60
N GLU A 9 2.38 3.32 -9.43
CA GLU A 9 2.10 1.99 -9.94
C GLU A 9 3.13 1.01 -9.38
N ILE A 10 2.69 -0.03 -8.65
CA ILE A 10 3.57 -1.09 -8.15
C ILE A 10 3.16 -2.42 -8.75
N LYS A 11 4.15 -3.21 -9.18
CA LYS A 11 3.95 -4.57 -9.67
C LYS A 11 3.43 -5.45 -8.54
N LYS A 12 2.39 -6.24 -8.84
CA LYS A 12 1.76 -7.15 -7.89
C LYS A 12 2.69 -8.31 -7.56
N THR A 13 3.16 -8.36 -6.32
CA THR A 13 3.81 -9.53 -5.74
C THR A 13 2.91 -10.16 -4.68
N PHE A 14 3.03 -11.47 -4.44
CA PHE A 14 2.13 -12.21 -3.55
C PHE A 14 2.10 -11.60 -2.13
N GLY A 15 3.26 -11.27 -1.57
CA GLY A 15 3.37 -10.64 -0.25
C GLY A 15 2.80 -9.22 -0.21
N LEU A 16 3.06 -8.41 -1.24
CA LEU A 16 2.58 -7.03 -1.31
C LEU A 16 1.05 -6.97 -1.43
N GLY A 17 0.44 -7.88 -2.20
CA GLY A 17 -1.02 -7.93 -2.34
C GLY A 17 -1.75 -8.20 -1.02
N VAL A 18 -1.19 -9.04 -0.15
CA VAL A 18 -1.76 -9.30 1.18
C VAL A 18 -1.63 -8.08 2.08
N LEU A 19 -0.45 -7.46 2.12
CA LEU A 19 -0.20 -6.26 2.91
C LEU A 19 -1.11 -5.09 2.51
N LEU A 20 -1.27 -4.85 1.21
CA LEU A 20 -2.14 -3.80 0.68
C LEU A 20 -3.62 -4.07 1.02
N LYS A 21 -4.06 -5.34 0.98
CA LYS A 21 -5.42 -5.71 1.35
C LYS A 21 -5.69 -5.50 2.84
N LEU A 22 -4.73 -5.83 3.70
CA LEU A 22 -4.79 -5.55 5.14
C LEU A 22 -4.81 -4.04 5.40
N THR A 23 -3.95 -3.30 4.71
CA THR A 23 -3.84 -1.84 4.83
C THR A 23 -5.15 -1.14 4.47
N LYS A 24 -5.76 -1.51 3.34
CA LYS A 24 -7.10 -1.05 2.92
C LYS A 24 -8.18 -1.36 3.96
N LYS A 25 -8.10 -2.52 4.63
CA LYS A 25 -9.08 -2.93 5.63
C LYS A 25 -8.92 -2.16 6.94
N ASN A 26 -7.69 -1.81 7.30
CA ASN A 26 -7.37 -1.21 8.60
C ASN A 26 -7.40 0.32 8.57
N ILE A 27 -7.11 0.94 7.41
CA ILE A 27 -7.02 2.40 7.29
C ILE A 27 -8.15 2.91 6.38
N LYS A 28 -9.09 3.62 7.00
CA LYS A 28 -10.21 4.27 6.30
C LYS A 28 -9.68 5.44 5.46
N GLY A 29 -10.10 5.53 4.21
CA GLY A 29 -9.71 6.60 3.28
C GLY A 29 -8.65 6.21 2.26
N ILE A 30 -7.97 5.07 2.45
CA ILE A 30 -7.03 4.53 1.45
C ILE A 30 -7.78 3.61 0.50
N GLU A 31 -7.91 4.05 -0.74
CA GLU A 31 -8.42 3.24 -1.82
C GLU A 31 -7.26 2.67 -2.62
N ILE A 32 -7.20 1.35 -2.67
CA ILE A 32 -6.27 0.61 -3.53
C ILE A 32 -7.12 -0.19 -4.49
N THR A 33 -6.95 0.11 -5.77
CA THR A 33 -7.52 -0.64 -6.89
C THR A 33 -6.43 -1.50 -7.51
N THR A 34 -6.82 -2.68 -7.99
CA THR A 34 -5.92 -3.62 -8.66
C THR A 34 -6.33 -3.69 -10.12
N ASN A 35 -5.52 -3.18 -11.02
CA ASN A 35 -5.72 -3.28 -12.46
C ASN A 35 -4.75 -4.32 -13.00
N GLY A 36 -5.20 -5.58 -13.06
CA GLY A 36 -4.39 -6.72 -13.49
C GLY A 36 -3.18 -6.96 -12.58
N ASP A 37 -1.98 -6.75 -13.12
CA ASP A 37 -0.70 -6.90 -12.44
C ASP A 37 -0.23 -5.62 -11.70
N LYS A 38 -1.02 -4.56 -11.73
CA LYS A 38 -0.66 -3.27 -11.13
C LYS A 38 -1.61 -2.89 -10.00
N PHE A 39 -1.04 -2.25 -8.98
CA PHE A 39 -1.79 -1.55 -7.94
C PHE A 39 -1.80 -0.06 -8.21
N THR A 40 -2.96 0.58 -8.03
CA THR A 40 -3.13 2.03 -8.07
C THR A 40 -3.75 2.46 -6.76
N SER A 41 -3.24 3.53 -6.15
CA SER A 41 -3.83 4.10 -4.96
C SER A 41 -4.24 5.55 -5.17
N ASN A 42 -5.24 5.98 -4.39
CA ASN A 42 -5.65 7.38 -4.29
C ASN A 42 -4.67 8.23 -3.45
N VAL A 43 -3.85 7.60 -2.62
CA VAL A 43 -2.82 8.26 -1.80
C VAL A 43 -1.45 8.19 -2.46
N SER A 44 -0.52 9.01 -1.96
CA SER A 44 0.86 9.03 -2.43
C SER A 44 1.68 7.84 -1.88
N LEU A 45 2.85 7.57 -2.45
CA LEU A 45 3.68 6.41 -2.06
C LEU A 45 4.10 6.46 -0.58
N ASN A 46 4.41 7.66 -0.07
CA ASN A 46 4.80 7.85 1.33
C ASN A 46 3.65 7.52 2.27
N GLU A 47 2.45 8.06 2.00
CA GLU A 47 1.26 7.78 2.79
C GLU A 47 0.90 6.29 2.77
N LEU A 48 1.01 5.64 1.60
CA LEU A 48 0.81 4.20 1.51
C LEU A 48 1.85 3.43 2.33
N SER A 49 3.12 3.85 2.29
CA SER A 49 4.19 3.20 3.04
C SER A 49 3.98 3.32 4.54
N GLU A 50 3.62 4.50 5.05
CA GLU A 50 3.27 4.72 6.45
C GLU A 50 2.04 3.89 6.87
N ALA A 51 1.05 3.80 5.99
CA ALA A 51 -0.15 2.99 6.20
C ALA A 51 0.16 1.50 6.28
N VAL A 52 1.03 1.01 5.40
CA VAL A 52 1.52 -0.37 5.40
C VAL A 52 2.35 -0.64 6.65
N GLU A 53 3.27 0.25 7.04
CA GLU A 53 4.04 0.13 8.28
C GLU A 53 3.15 0.09 9.53
N THR A 54 2.15 0.96 9.59
CA THR A 54 1.17 0.98 10.68
C THR A 54 0.42 -0.35 10.76
N THR A 55 0.06 -0.91 9.61
CA THR A 55 -0.61 -2.21 9.52
C THR A 55 0.31 -3.36 9.95
N ILE A 56 1.59 -3.32 9.55
CA ILE A 56 2.61 -4.28 9.94
C ILE A 56 2.78 -4.27 11.47
N LYS A 57 2.93 -3.08 12.07
CA LYS A 57 3.04 -2.90 13.53
C LYS A 57 1.78 -3.37 14.25
N ALA A 58 0.60 -2.97 13.78
CA ALA A 58 -0.68 -3.34 14.39
C ALA A 58 -0.94 -4.86 14.39
N HIS A 59 -0.44 -5.58 13.39
CA HIS A 59 -0.58 -7.03 13.28
C HIS A 59 0.66 -7.81 13.71
N ASN A 60 1.67 -7.16 14.32
CA ASN A 60 2.95 -7.78 14.70
C ASN A 60 3.59 -8.61 13.56
N ILE A 61 3.45 -8.13 12.32
CA ILE A 61 4.00 -8.80 11.14
C ILE A 61 5.50 -8.54 11.11
N HIS A 62 6.31 -9.60 11.14
CA HIS A 62 7.76 -9.49 10.96
C HIS A 62 8.10 -9.89 9.52
N LEU A 63 8.36 -8.89 8.67
CA LEU A 63 8.88 -9.13 7.32
C LEU A 63 10.33 -9.61 7.42
N LYS A 64 10.57 -10.90 7.09
CA LYS A 64 11.92 -11.40 6.85
C LYS A 64 12.39 -10.90 5.49
N ILE A 65 13.23 -9.87 5.49
CA ILE A 65 14.06 -9.52 4.34
C ILE A 65 15.16 -10.59 4.27
N LYS A 66 15.26 -11.28 3.14
CA LYS A 66 16.28 -12.30 2.90
C LYS A 66 17.31 -11.78 1.91
#